data_AF-A0AA35SQF3-F1
#
_entry.id   AF-A0AA35SQF3-F1
#
_cell.length_a   1.000
_cell.length_b   1.000
_cell.length_c   1.000
_cell.angle_alpha   90.00
_cell.angle_beta   90.00
_cell.angle_gamma   90.00
#
_symmetry.space_group_name_H-M   'P 1'
#
loop_
_entity.id
_entity.type
_entity.pdbx_description
1 polymer ?
#
loop_
_entity_poly.entity_id
_entity_poly.type
_entity_poly.pdbx_seq_one_letter_code
_entity_poly.pdbx_strand_id
1 'polypeptide(L)'
;MDVVMYGSRQGKQRSGAYIFLPDGAAGSILTPDTRPRIAVTTGPLVHEVVSYVGVVSVQQRLGNVEGVEGKSVAVTTFTDIHQEMDKEVVMRLRSSISNDNGVFYTDLNGLQLVRRKTMSKLPLQGNVYPMPTMAFIQDSHHRLSVLGAQPQGVAALKQGWLEVFLDRRLSKDDERGLGQGVKDNKLTAAHFRILLETRAKPLTEVSILPVM
;
A
#
# COMPACT_ATOMS: atom_id res chain seq x y z
N MET A 1 -2.23 10.38 -2.78
CA MET A 1 -1.75 9.45 -1.74
C MET A 1 -2.16 10.03 -0.40
N ASP A 2 -2.69 9.20 0.49
CA ASP A 2 -3.04 9.57 1.86
C ASP A 2 -2.58 8.48 2.83
N VAL A 3 -2.55 8.80 4.12
CA VAL A 3 -2.22 7.84 5.18
C VAL A 3 -3.44 7.69 6.08
N VAL A 4 -3.80 6.44 6.37
CA VAL A 4 -4.99 6.06 7.12
C VAL A 4 -4.65 5.03 8.20
N MET A 5 -5.55 4.86 9.17
CA MET A 5 -5.38 3.88 10.23
C MET A 5 -6.61 2.98 10.39
N TYR A 6 -6.36 1.70 10.60
CA TYR A 6 -7.33 0.76 11.16
C TYR A 6 -7.22 0.72 12.68
N GLY A 7 -8.35 0.58 13.37
CA GLY A 7 -8.36 0.17 14.78
C GLY A 7 -8.48 -1.35 14.91
N SER A 8 -8.04 -1.91 16.04
CA SER A 8 -8.28 -3.31 16.37
C SER A 8 -9.63 -3.50 17.07
N ARG A 9 -10.37 -4.55 16.68
CA ARG A 9 -11.60 -4.93 17.38
C ARG A 9 -11.35 -5.19 18.87
N GLN A 10 -12.27 -4.70 19.70
CA GLN A 10 -12.29 -4.99 21.14
C GLN A 10 -13.11 -6.26 21.40
N GLY A 11 -12.50 -7.27 22.03
CA GLY A 11 -13.18 -8.54 22.34
C GLY A 11 -12.22 -9.70 22.51
N LYS A 12 -12.73 -10.93 22.65
CA LYS A 12 -11.90 -12.13 22.81
C LYS A 12 -11.00 -12.35 21.58
N GLN A 13 -11.57 -12.27 20.38
CA GLN A 13 -10.81 -12.19 19.14
C GLN A 13 -10.46 -10.72 18.83
N ARG A 14 -9.17 -10.48 18.55
CA ARG A 14 -8.59 -9.16 18.34
C ARG A 14 -7.38 -9.26 17.40
N SER A 15 -6.88 -8.13 16.90
CA SER A 15 -5.59 -8.11 16.22
C SER A 15 -4.45 -8.45 17.20
N GLY A 16 -3.42 -9.11 16.70
CA GLY A 16 -2.16 -9.36 17.39
C GLY A 16 -1.06 -9.60 16.37
N ALA A 17 0.05 -10.23 16.74
CA ALA A 17 1.18 -10.42 15.84
C ALA A 17 0.82 -11.15 14.52
N TYR A 18 -0.15 -12.07 14.54
CA TYR A 18 -0.53 -12.92 13.41
C TYR A 18 -1.85 -12.50 12.78
N ILE A 19 -2.81 -12.09 13.59
CA ILE A 19 -4.18 -11.79 13.14
C ILE A 19 -4.32 -10.30 12.86
N PHE A 20 -4.82 -9.96 11.68
CA PHE A 20 -5.42 -8.66 11.38
C PHE A 20 -6.94 -8.76 11.53
N LEU A 21 -7.51 -8.07 12.53
CA LEU A 21 -8.95 -8.06 12.80
C LEU A 21 -9.41 -6.61 13.08
N PRO A 22 -9.63 -5.82 12.01
CA PRO A 22 -9.98 -4.42 12.17
C PRO A 22 -11.37 -4.24 12.78
N ASP A 23 -11.57 -3.13 13.48
CA ASP A 23 -12.87 -2.69 14.03
C ASP A 23 -13.78 -2.00 13.00
N GLY A 24 -13.28 -1.75 11.79
CA GLY A 24 -14.04 -1.12 10.72
C GLY A 24 -13.18 -0.75 9.52
N ALA A 25 -13.69 0.17 8.70
CA ALA A 25 -12.92 0.78 7.62
C ALA A 25 -11.88 1.76 8.20
N ALA A 26 -10.75 1.92 7.51
CA ALA A 26 -9.70 2.83 8.00
C ALA A 26 -10.17 4.29 8.03
N GLY A 27 -9.86 4.97 9.13
CA GLY A 27 -10.07 6.40 9.32
C GLY A 27 -8.88 7.23 8.85
N SER A 28 -9.12 8.51 8.53
CA SER A 28 -8.06 9.48 8.28
C SER A 28 -7.26 9.74 9.55
N ILE A 29 -5.94 9.85 9.43
CA ILE A 29 -5.05 10.26 10.54
C ILE A 29 -5.19 11.76 10.79
N LEU A 30 -5.34 12.55 9.74
CA LEU A 30 -5.52 13.99 9.85
C LEU A 30 -6.98 14.27 10.20
N THR A 31 -7.18 15.11 11.22
CA THR A 31 -8.47 15.76 11.47
C THR A 31 -8.68 16.87 10.43
N PRO A 32 -9.94 17.29 10.15
CA PRO A 32 -10.24 18.34 9.18
C PRO A 32 -9.47 19.65 9.42
N ASP A 33 -9.15 19.95 10.68
CA ASP A 33 -8.47 21.18 11.07
C ASP A 33 -6.94 21.07 11.04
N THR A 34 -6.40 19.86 10.89
CA THR A 34 -4.95 19.63 10.85
C THR A 34 -4.42 19.75 9.43
N ARG A 35 -3.60 20.78 9.20
CA ARG A 35 -2.81 20.89 7.95
C ARG A 35 -1.46 20.19 8.13
N PRO A 36 -1.09 19.25 7.25
CA PRO A 36 0.22 18.63 7.33
C PRO A 36 1.31 19.67 7.06
N ARG A 37 2.43 19.57 7.77
CA ARG A 37 3.61 20.36 7.45
C ARG A 37 4.23 19.79 6.18
N ILE A 38 4.62 20.66 5.25
CA ILE A 38 5.20 20.27 3.97
C ILE A 38 6.50 21.05 3.78
N ALA A 39 7.58 20.34 3.45
CA ALA A 39 8.84 20.92 2.99
C ALA A 39 9.04 20.53 1.52
N VAL A 40 9.43 21.50 0.69
CA VAL A 40 9.69 21.29 -0.73
C VAL A 40 11.12 21.72 -1.03
N THR A 41 11.87 20.82 -1.66
CA THR A 41 13.25 21.07 -2.09
C THR A 41 13.31 20.86 -3.60
N THR A 42 13.82 21.85 -4.32
CA THR A 42 13.97 21.80 -5.77
C THR A 42 15.44 21.94 -6.14
N GLY A 43 15.94 21.02 -6.96
CA GLY A 43 17.28 21.09 -7.53
C GLY A 43 17.27 20.70 -9.01
N PRO A 44 18.41 20.87 -9.70
CA PRO A 44 18.51 20.60 -11.14
C PRO A 44 18.31 19.12 -11.50
N LEU A 45 18.61 18.20 -10.57
CA LEU A 45 18.55 16.76 -10.80
C LEU A 45 17.36 16.08 -10.11
N VAL A 46 16.83 16.66 -9.04
CA VAL A 46 15.79 16.03 -8.21
C VAL A 46 14.88 17.10 -7.63
N HIS A 47 13.58 16.81 -7.63
CA HIS A 47 12.58 17.49 -6.83
C HIS A 47 12.16 16.59 -5.67
N GLU A 48 11.99 17.17 -4.49
CA GLU A 48 11.60 16.46 -3.29
C GLU A 48 10.48 17.19 -2.54
N VAL A 49 9.53 16.41 -2.06
CA VAL A 49 8.47 16.85 -1.16
C VAL A 49 8.47 15.95 0.07
N VAL A 50 8.56 16.54 1.26
CA VAL A 50 8.42 15.84 2.54
C VAL A 50 7.17 16.34 3.23
N SER A 51 6.22 15.44 3.47
CA SER A 51 4.96 15.74 4.15
C SER A 51 4.90 15.04 5.50
N TYR A 52 4.53 15.74 6.57
CA TYR A 52 4.35 15.19 7.91
C TYR A 52 2.86 14.98 8.20
N VAL A 53 2.44 13.72 8.26
CA VAL A 53 1.05 13.28 8.34
C VAL A 53 0.84 12.42 9.59
N GLY A 54 0.61 13.09 10.73
CA GLY A 54 0.49 12.42 12.03
C GLY A 54 1.75 11.62 12.37
N VAL A 55 1.61 10.30 12.49
CA VAL A 55 2.70 9.35 12.81
C VAL A 55 3.59 8.97 11.63
N VAL A 56 3.35 9.50 10.44
CA VAL A 56 4.13 9.18 9.23
C VAL A 56 4.67 10.44 8.59
N SER A 57 5.99 10.50 8.36
CA SER A 57 6.55 11.43 7.38
C SER A 57 6.72 10.73 6.04
N VAL A 58 6.24 11.33 4.96
CA VAL A 58 6.32 10.78 3.61
C VAL A 58 7.21 11.69 2.77
N GLN A 59 8.36 11.14 2.36
CA GLN A 59 9.30 11.76 1.45
C GLN A 59 9.07 11.21 0.04
N GLN A 60 8.80 12.11 -0.91
CA GLN A 60 8.59 11.79 -2.31
C GLN A 60 9.66 12.50 -3.14
N ARG A 61 10.40 11.74 -3.95
CA ARG A 61 11.45 12.26 -4.83
C ARG A 61 11.13 11.92 -6.28
N LEU A 62 11.29 12.91 -7.15
CA LEU A 62 11.17 12.79 -8.59
C LEU A 62 12.49 13.20 -9.24
N GLY A 63 13.11 12.28 -9.98
CA GLY A 63 14.32 12.58 -10.74
C GLY A 63 14.01 13.41 -11.98
N ASN A 64 14.78 14.46 -12.21
CA ASN A 64 14.82 15.20 -13.46
C ASN A 64 15.99 14.68 -14.33
N VAL A 65 15.95 13.37 -14.60
CA VAL A 65 17.00 12.63 -15.33
C VAL A 65 16.35 11.62 -16.25
N GLU A 66 17.04 11.24 -17.33
CA GLU A 66 16.56 10.17 -18.19
C GLU A 66 16.63 8.79 -17.50
N GLY A 67 15.75 7.88 -17.91
CA GLY A 67 15.72 6.50 -17.40
C GLY A 67 14.68 6.26 -16.31
N VAL A 68 14.87 5.18 -15.53
CA VAL A 68 13.88 4.68 -14.55
C VAL A 68 13.64 5.69 -13.41
N GLU A 69 14.69 6.41 -13.00
CA GLU A 69 14.62 7.43 -11.94
C GLU A 69 13.73 8.63 -12.31
N GLY A 70 13.66 8.98 -13.60
CA GLY A 70 12.75 10.03 -14.09
C GLY A 70 11.35 9.55 -14.44
N LYS A 71 11.12 8.23 -14.45
CA LYS A 71 9.82 7.61 -14.80
C LYS A 71 9.02 7.12 -13.60
N SER A 72 9.60 7.16 -12.40
CA SER A 72 8.96 6.70 -11.17
C SER A 72 9.11 7.74 -10.07
N VAL A 73 8.18 7.73 -9.12
CA VAL A 73 8.31 8.51 -7.88
C VAL A 73 8.92 7.60 -6.83
N ALA A 74 10.11 7.94 -6.33
CA ALA A 74 10.68 7.27 -5.18
C ALA A 74 9.98 7.79 -3.92
N VAL A 75 9.45 6.88 -3.12
CA VAL A 75 8.72 7.21 -1.88
C VAL A 75 9.41 6.53 -0.71
N THR A 76 9.75 7.29 0.32
CA THR A 76 10.18 6.76 1.61
C THR A 76 9.19 7.22 2.67
N THR A 77 8.64 6.28 3.43
CA THR A 77 7.82 6.58 4.60
C THR A 77 8.63 6.31 5.85
N PHE A 78 8.69 7.27 6.77
CA PHE A 78 9.18 7.02 8.13
C PHE A 78 7.97 6.98 9.05
N THR A 79 7.77 5.84 9.71
CA THR A 79 6.61 5.61 10.58
C THR A 79 7.06 5.50 12.03
N ASP A 80 6.47 6.32 12.89
CA ASP A 80 6.62 6.30 14.35
C ASP A 80 5.24 6.13 15.00
N ILE A 81 4.80 4.88 15.13
CA ILE A 81 3.49 4.53 15.68
C ILE A 81 3.49 4.42 17.22
N HIS A 82 4.58 4.81 17.91
CA HIS A 82 4.77 4.49 19.33
C HIS A 82 3.64 4.96 20.26
N GLN A 83 2.99 6.08 19.92
CA GLN A 83 1.91 6.67 20.72
C GLN A 83 0.52 6.11 20.37
N GLU A 84 0.40 5.33 19.30
CA GLU A 84 -0.87 4.87 18.74
C GLU A 84 -1.12 3.41 19.10
N MET A 85 -1.81 3.17 20.21
CA MET A 85 -2.15 1.81 20.65
C MET A 85 -3.37 1.25 19.91
N ASP A 86 -3.31 -0.05 19.59
CA ASP A 86 -4.35 -0.79 18.88
C ASP A 86 -4.66 -0.21 17.49
N LYS A 87 -3.61 0.26 16.81
CA LYS A 87 -3.66 0.89 15.48
C LYS A 87 -2.77 0.18 14.48
N GLU A 88 -3.21 0.18 13.22
CA GLU A 88 -2.46 -0.34 12.08
C GLU A 88 -2.46 0.74 10.98
N VAL A 89 -1.26 1.23 10.62
CA VAL A 89 -1.06 2.37 9.74
C VAL A 89 -0.86 1.90 8.31
N VAL A 90 -1.53 2.58 7.37
CA VAL A 90 -1.59 2.18 5.97
C VAL A 90 -1.36 3.38 5.07
N MET A 91 -0.48 3.23 4.09
CA MET A 91 -0.34 4.14 2.95
C MET A 91 -1.38 3.78 1.90
N ARG A 92 -2.22 4.73 1.50
CA ARG A 92 -3.26 4.55 0.48
C ARG A 92 -2.95 5.36 -0.76
N LEU A 93 -2.90 4.67 -1.90
CA LEU A 93 -2.90 5.28 -3.23
C LEU A 93 -4.31 5.28 -3.77
N ARG A 94 -4.73 6.42 -4.32
CA ARG A 94 -6.02 6.61 -4.98
C ARG A 94 -5.76 7.10 -6.39
N SER A 95 -6.42 6.49 -7.35
CA SER A 95 -6.32 6.81 -8.77
C SER A 95 -7.69 6.72 -9.42
N SER A 96 -7.80 7.24 -10.64
CA SER A 96 -8.98 7.07 -11.51
C SER A 96 -8.97 5.74 -12.27
N ILE A 97 -8.02 4.84 -12.01
CA ILE A 97 -7.92 3.55 -12.70
C ILE A 97 -9.15 2.71 -12.38
N SER A 98 -9.85 2.27 -13.43
CA SER A 98 -11.00 1.38 -13.31
C SER A 98 -10.56 -0.08 -13.32
N ASN A 99 -10.08 -0.58 -12.18
CA ASN A 99 -9.71 -1.99 -12.06
C ASN A 99 -10.97 -2.87 -11.91
N ASP A 100 -11.44 -3.39 -13.04
CA ASP A 100 -12.70 -4.13 -13.17
C ASP A 100 -12.87 -5.20 -12.09
N ASN A 101 -14.06 -5.22 -11.47
CA ASN A 101 -14.45 -6.22 -10.48
C ASN A 101 -13.48 -6.37 -9.29
N GLY A 102 -12.78 -5.30 -8.90
CA GLY A 102 -11.88 -5.30 -7.74
C GLY A 102 -10.62 -6.15 -7.97
N VAL A 103 -10.18 -6.30 -9.22
CA VAL A 103 -8.99 -7.06 -9.57
C VAL A 103 -7.73 -6.26 -9.29
N PHE A 104 -6.72 -6.92 -8.75
CA PHE A 104 -5.39 -6.37 -8.56
C PHE A 104 -4.38 -7.52 -8.61
N TYR A 105 -3.09 -7.21 -8.59
CA TYR A 105 -2.04 -8.20 -8.71
C TYR A 105 -1.04 -8.02 -7.59
N THR A 106 -0.54 -9.13 -7.06
CA THR A 106 0.54 -9.15 -6.07
C THR A 106 1.57 -10.18 -6.51
N ASP A 107 2.83 -9.97 -6.17
CA ASP A 107 3.84 -10.98 -6.39
C ASP A 107 3.76 -12.12 -5.36
N LEU A 108 4.34 -13.25 -5.71
CA LEU A 108 4.72 -14.31 -4.79
C LEU A 108 6.24 -14.41 -4.76
N ASN A 109 6.81 -14.00 -3.63
CA ASN A 109 8.24 -14.11 -3.32
C ASN A 109 9.16 -13.45 -4.38
N GLY A 110 8.72 -12.36 -5.00
CA GLY A 110 9.48 -11.66 -6.05
C GLY A 110 9.63 -12.42 -7.37
N LEU A 111 8.91 -13.54 -7.56
CA LEU A 111 9.10 -14.41 -8.72
C LEU A 111 7.96 -14.34 -9.74
N GLN A 112 6.73 -14.48 -9.27
CA GLN A 112 5.56 -14.56 -10.16
C GLN A 112 4.48 -13.58 -9.71
N LEU A 113 3.76 -13.02 -10.68
CA LEU A 113 2.62 -12.15 -10.44
C LEU A 113 1.33 -12.97 -10.42
N VAL A 114 0.56 -12.84 -9.35
CA VAL A 114 -0.71 -13.55 -9.17
C VAL A 114 -1.87 -12.57 -9.19
N ARG A 115 -2.88 -12.91 -10.01
CA ARG A 115 -4.14 -12.18 -10.07
C ARG A 115 -4.95 -12.41 -8.80
N ARG A 116 -5.30 -11.33 -8.13
CA ARG A 116 -6.19 -11.28 -6.96
C ARG A 116 -7.52 -10.64 -7.33
N LYS A 117 -8.55 -10.90 -6.52
CA LYS A 117 -9.86 -10.26 -6.64
C LYS A 117 -10.38 -9.98 -5.24
N THR A 118 -10.68 -8.72 -4.97
CA THR A 118 -11.39 -8.33 -3.76
C THR A 118 -12.81 -8.88 -3.81
N MET A 119 -13.20 -9.65 -2.79
CA MET A 119 -14.50 -10.30 -2.71
C MET A 119 -15.28 -9.77 -1.52
N SER A 120 -16.46 -9.19 -1.78
CA SER A 120 -17.37 -8.66 -0.76
C SER A 120 -17.93 -9.73 0.18
N LYS A 121 -17.96 -11.00 -0.25
CA LYS A 121 -18.37 -12.14 0.59
C LYS A 121 -17.34 -12.50 1.68
N LEU A 122 -16.10 -12.02 1.55
CA LEU A 122 -15.04 -12.20 2.55
C LEU A 122 -15.00 -10.97 3.46
N PRO A 123 -14.63 -11.13 4.73
CA PRO A 123 -14.37 -9.98 5.59
C PRO A 123 -13.17 -9.18 5.06
N LEU A 124 -13.00 -7.94 5.53
CA LEU A 124 -11.95 -7.02 5.06
C LEU A 124 -10.57 -7.67 5.09
N GLN A 125 -10.19 -8.25 6.22
CA GLN A 125 -8.90 -8.93 6.40
C GLN A 125 -8.70 -10.13 5.46
N GLY A 126 -9.78 -10.74 4.97
CA GLY A 126 -9.72 -11.81 3.96
C GLY A 126 -9.34 -11.34 2.57
N ASN A 127 -9.26 -10.03 2.35
CA ASN A 127 -8.85 -9.38 1.11
C ASN A 127 -7.45 -8.74 1.19
N VAL A 128 -6.72 -8.95 2.29
CA VAL A 128 -5.33 -8.51 2.45
C VAL A 128 -4.40 -9.64 2.04
N TYR A 129 -3.42 -9.34 1.21
CA TYR A 129 -2.45 -10.30 0.69
C TYR A 129 -1.02 -9.83 0.97
N PRO A 130 -0.05 -10.75 0.99
CA PRO A 130 1.35 -10.37 0.98
C PRO A 130 1.72 -9.62 -0.31
N MET A 131 2.54 -8.59 -0.16
CA MET A 131 3.30 -7.91 -1.20
C MET A 131 4.78 -8.00 -0.83
N PRO A 132 5.47 -9.10 -1.19
CA PRO A 132 6.90 -9.21 -0.94
C PRO A 132 7.71 -8.14 -1.68
N THR A 133 7.38 -7.85 -2.94
CA THR A 133 8.13 -6.89 -3.76
C THR A 133 7.27 -5.97 -4.61
N MET A 134 6.08 -6.38 -5.05
CA MET A 134 5.23 -5.54 -5.90
C MET A 134 3.74 -5.86 -5.85
N ALA A 135 2.95 -4.82 -6.03
CA ALA A 135 1.53 -4.92 -6.32
C ALA A 135 1.11 -3.86 -7.33
N PHE A 136 0.07 -4.15 -8.12
CA PHE A 136 -0.47 -3.15 -9.04
C PHE A 136 -1.97 -3.30 -9.29
N ILE A 137 -2.57 -2.19 -9.71
CA ILE A 137 -3.90 -2.11 -10.30
C ILE A 137 -3.78 -1.60 -11.73
N GLN A 138 -4.72 -1.99 -12.59
CA GLN A 138 -4.72 -1.57 -13.99
C GLN A 138 -6.12 -1.57 -14.58
N ASP A 139 -6.33 -0.75 -15.60
CA ASP A 139 -7.49 -0.76 -16.50
C ASP A 139 -7.00 -0.96 -17.95
N SER A 140 -7.84 -0.70 -18.95
CA SER A 140 -7.47 -0.85 -20.37
C SER A 140 -6.34 0.09 -20.84
N HIS A 141 -6.10 1.19 -20.15
CA HIS A 141 -5.22 2.28 -20.60
C HIS A 141 -4.00 2.48 -19.70
N HIS A 142 -4.13 2.22 -18.40
CA HIS A 142 -3.13 2.58 -17.41
C HIS A 142 -2.86 1.46 -16.42
N ARG A 143 -1.63 1.42 -15.90
CA ARG A 143 -1.23 0.57 -14.77
C ARG A 143 -0.56 1.45 -13.72
N LEU A 144 -0.97 1.31 -12.47
CA LEU A 144 -0.31 1.89 -11.31
C LEU A 144 0.32 0.76 -10.49
N SER A 145 1.66 0.74 -10.49
CA SER A 145 2.48 -0.24 -9.79
C SER A 145 3.15 0.37 -8.56
N VAL A 146 3.18 -0.38 -7.47
CA VAL A 146 3.97 -0.11 -6.27
C VAL A 146 5.00 -1.20 -6.14
N LEU A 147 6.27 -0.79 -6.11
CA LEU A 147 7.41 -1.65 -5.84
C LEU A 147 7.88 -1.36 -4.42
N GLY A 148 8.00 -2.36 -3.56
CA GLY A 148 8.51 -2.23 -2.20
C GLY A 148 9.89 -2.85 -2.05
N ALA A 149 10.76 -2.22 -1.26
CA ALA A 149 12.05 -2.78 -0.87
C ALA A 149 11.94 -3.78 0.30
N GLN A 150 10.74 -3.90 0.88
CA GLN A 150 10.43 -4.73 2.03
C GLN A 150 9.05 -5.39 1.85
N PRO A 151 8.85 -6.61 2.41
CA PRO A 151 7.57 -7.30 2.34
C PRO A 151 6.53 -6.64 3.25
N GLN A 152 5.34 -6.38 2.72
CA GLN A 152 4.24 -5.76 3.47
C GLN A 152 2.89 -6.38 3.11
N GLY A 153 1.85 -6.05 3.89
CA GLY A 153 0.47 -6.36 3.51
C GLY A 153 -0.03 -5.37 2.45
N VAL A 154 -0.82 -5.85 1.50
CA VAL A 154 -1.47 -5.01 0.48
C VAL A 154 -2.93 -5.41 0.27
N ALA A 155 -3.77 -4.43 -0.06
CA ALA A 155 -5.15 -4.65 -0.45
C ALA A 155 -5.65 -3.63 -1.49
N ALA A 156 -6.60 -4.04 -2.33
CA ALA A 156 -7.33 -3.15 -3.24
C ALA A 156 -8.82 -3.15 -2.87
N LEU A 157 -9.15 -2.47 -1.76
CA LEU A 157 -10.48 -2.56 -1.14
C LEU A 157 -11.57 -1.75 -1.87
N LYS A 158 -11.17 -0.80 -2.71
CA LYS A 158 -12.07 -0.01 -3.57
C LYS A 158 -11.46 0.14 -4.96
N GLN A 159 -12.31 0.48 -5.92
CA GLN A 159 -11.86 0.77 -7.28
C GLN A 159 -10.86 1.94 -7.29
N GLY A 160 -9.78 1.77 -8.04
CA GLY A 160 -8.69 2.72 -8.17
C GLY A 160 -7.80 2.83 -6.93
N TRP A 161 -8.03 2.02 -5.89
CA TRP A 161 -7.30 2.10 -4.63
C TRP A 161 -6.30 0.96 -4.50
N LEU A 162 -5.13 1.28 -3.94
CA LEU A 162 -4.14 0.31 -3.50
C LEU A 162 -3.60 0.75 -2.13
N GLU A 163 -3.70 -0.14 -1.16
CA GLU A 163 -3.38 0.12 0.25
C GLU A 163 -2.23 -0.76 0.69
N VAL A 164 -1.16 -0.15 1.20
CA VAL A 164 0.06 -0.84 1.66
C VAL A 164 0.24 -0.59 3.15
N PHE A 165 0.32 -1.67 3.93
CA PHE A 165 0.46 -1.62 5.39
C PHE A 165 1.89 -1.23 5.75
N LEU A 166 2.04 -0.23 6.62
CA LEU A 166 3.34 0.33 7.01
C LEU A 166 3.82 -0.25 8.35
N ASP A 167 3.02 -0.13 9.40
CA ASP A 167 3.35 -0.62 10.75
C ASP A 167 2.06 -0.88 11.56
N ARG A 168 2.17 -1.64 12.65
CA ARG A 168 1.05 -1.98 13.54
C ARG A 168 1.50 -2.06 14.99
N ARG A 169 0.70 -1.51 15.90
CA ARG A 169 0.96 -1.50 17.35
C ARG A 169 -0.27 -1.98 18.10
N LEU A 170 -0.11 -3.06 18.85
CA LEU A 170 -1.21 -3.88 19.35
C LEU A 170 -1.00 -4.21 20.82
N SER A 171 -2.00 -3.93 21.64
CA SER A 171 -1.87 -4.00 23.09
C SER A 171 -1.83 -5.42 23.66
N LYS A 172 -2.30 -6.41 22.90
CA LYS A 172 -2.62 -7.75 23.41
C LYS A 172 -2.24 -8.85 22.42
N ASP A 173 -2.07 -10.04 22.96
CA ASP A 173 -1.90 -11.29 22.20
C ASP A 173 -3.18 -11.65 21.44
N ASP A 174 -3.04 -12.34 20.33
CA ASP A 174 -4.13 -12.84 19.49
C ASP A 174 -4.42 -14.35 19.65
N GLU A 175 -3.96 -14.93 20.76
CA GLU A 175 -4.19 -16.32 21.14
C GLU A 175 -3.62 -17.29 20.09
N ARG A 176 -2.42 -17.01 19.60
CA ARG A 176 -1.65 -17.89 18.69
C ARG A 176 -0.36 -18.43 19.30
N GLY A 177 -0.16 -18.20 20.60
CA GLY A 177 0.92 -18.80 21.39
C GLY A 177 2.12 -17.89 21.64
N LEU A 178 2.10 -16.63 21.18
CA LEU A 178 3.18 -15.67 21.41
C LEU A 178 3.16 -15.10 22.84
N GLY A 179 1.98 -14.93 23.44
CA GLY A 179 1.81 -14.50 24.83
C GLY A 179 2.03 -13.00 25.06
N GLN A 180 2.13 -12.20 24.00
CA GLN A 180 2.25 -10.74 24.06
C GLN A 180 1.65 -10.06 22.82
N GLY A 181 1.31 -8.78 22.96
CA GLY A 181 0.99 -7.93 21.81
C GLY A 181 2.24 -7.37 21.12
N VAL A 182 2.05 -6.57 20.07
CA VAL A 182 3.13 -5.91 19.34
C VAL A 182 3.32 -4.50 19.90
N LYS A 183 4.31 -4.30 20.77
CA LYS A 183 4.55 -3.03 21.51
C LYS A 183 5.97 -2.50 21.42
N ASP A 184 6.81 -3.18 20.66
CA ASP A 184 8.25 -2.95 20.51
C ASP A 184 8.60 -2.31 19.16
N ASN A 185 7.61 -1.62 18.55
CA ASN A 185 7.82 -0.80 17.35
C ASN A 185 9.04 0.11 17.50
N LYS A 186 9.63 0.53 16.39
CA LYS A 186 10.70 1.53 16.33
C LYS A 186 10.42 2.44 15.14
N LEU A 187 11.04 3.61 15.11
CA LEU A 187 11.05 4.44 13.90
C LEU A 187 11.54 3.59 12.72
N THR A 188 10.65 3.33 11.77
CA THR A 188 10.91 2.40 10.67
C THR A 188 10.73 3.12 9.35
N ALA A 189 11.75 3.01 8.49
CA ALA A 189 11.69 3.47 7.11
C ALA A 189 11.20 2.35 6.20
N ALA A 190 10.23 2.65 5.33
CA ALA A 190 9.82 1.78 4.24
C ALA A 190 10.03 2.50 2.91
N HIS A 191 10.65 1.81 1.95
CA HIS A 191 11.02 2.37 0.67
C HIS A 191 10.18 1.77 -0.46
N PHE A 192 9.75 2.64 -1.37
CA PHE A 192 8.92 2.28 -2.50
C PHE A 192 9.32 3.02 -3.76
N ARG A 193 8.94 2.44 -4.90
CA ARG A 193 8.76 3.18 -6.16
C ARG A 193 7.32 3.07 -6.62
N ILE A 194 6.75 4.21 -6.98
CA ILE A 194 5.43 4.30 -7.60
C ILE A 194 5.63 4.57 -9.09
N LEU A 195 5.12 3.68 -9.93
CA LEU A 195 5.25 3.73 -11.38
C LEU A 195 3.85 3.75 -12.01
N LEU A 196 3.57 4.79 -12.79
CA LEU A 196 2.36 4.91 -13.60
C LEU A 196 2.74 4.71 -15.07
N GLU A 197 2.12 3.73 -15.72
CA GLU A 197 2.45 3.33 -17.09
C GLU A 197 1.20 3.40 -17.97
N THR A 198 1.39 3.83 -19.22
CA THR A 198 0.37 3.65 -20.27
C THR A 198 0.48 2.23 -20.82
N ARG A 199 -0.66 1.57 -20.97
CA ARG A 199 -0.76 0.23 -21.55
C ARG A 199 -1.01 0.35 -23.04
N ALA A 200 -0.16 -0.28 -23.84
CA ALA A 200 -0.48 -0.52 -25.24
C ALA A 200 -1.70 -1.45 -25.32
N LYS A 201 -2.55 -1.25 -26.35
CA LYS A 201 -3.57 -2.25 -26.70
C LYS A 201 -2.89 -3.62 -26.83
N PRO A 202 -3.52 -4.71 -26.38
CA PRO A 202 -3.03 -6.04 -26.73
C PRO A 202 -2.86 -6.09 -28.24
N LEU A 203 -1.72 -6.56 -28.73
CA LEU A 203 -1.59 -6.93 -30.13
C LEU A 203 -2.72 -7.92 -30.40
N THR A 204 -3.56 -7.62 -31.40
CA THR A 204 -4.68 -8.47 -31.82
C THR A 204 -4.16 -9.89 -31.98
N GLU A 205 -4.90 -10.88 -31.46
CA GLU A 205 -4.58 -12.29 -31.69
C GLU A 205 -4.37 -12.50 -33.19
N VAL A 206 -3.18 -12.98 -33.56
CA VAL A 206 -2.92 -13.42 -34.92
C VAL A 206 -3.86 -14.60 -35.15
N SER A 207 -4.88 -14.40 -35.98
CA SER A 207 -5.76 -15.47 -36.41
C SER A 207 -4.90 -16.51 -37.13
N ILE A 208 -4.61 -17.60 -36.43
CA ILE A 208 -3.96 -18.76 -37.03
C ILE A 208 -4.96 -19.30 -38.03
N LEU A 209 -4.70 -19.10 -39.32
CA LEU A 209 -5.49 -19.71 -40.38
C LEU A 209 -5.48 -21.23 -40.16
N PRO A 210 -6.63 -21.91 -40.25
CA PRO A 210 -6.64 -23.35 -40.15
C PRO A 210 -5.77 -23.92 -41.29
N VAL A 211 -4.83 -24.78 -40.92
CA VAL A 211 -4.03 -25.54 -41.88
C VAL A 211 -5.00 -26.46 -42.62
N MET A 212 -5.05 -26.31 -43.95
CA MET A 212 -5.80 -27.19 -44.86
C MET A 212 -5.18 -28.59 -44.90
#